data_AF-A0A6L4ZHV2-F1
#
_entry.id   AF-A0A6L4ZHV2-F1
#
_cell.length_a   1.000
_cell.length_b   1.000
_cell.length_c   1.000
_cell.angle_alpha   90.00
_cell.angle_beta   90.00
_cell.angle_gamma   90.00
#
_symmetry.space_group_name_H-M   'P 1'
#
loop_
_entity.id
_entity.type
_entity.pdbx_description
1 polymer ?
#
loop_
_entity_poly.entity_id
_entity_poly.type
_entity_poly.pdbx_seq_one_letter_code
_entity_poly.pdbx_strand_id
1 'polypeptide(L)'
;NCCNMLGYCFLRNNMARPSAVWYKRGLEAPGRSDDEYQAMRFDLAEAYEHLNECNKSLEYLQEVYALDVNYRDVGSKIREIQEKIREEEK
;
A
#
# COMPACT_ATOMS: atom_id res chain seq x y z
N ASN A 1 25.62 7.67 26.08
CA ASN A 1 25.40 7.21 24.69
C ASN A 1 24.10 6.44 24.57
N CYS A 2 22.96 7.11 24.82
CA CYS A 2 21.63 6.54 24.65
C CYS A 2 20.68 7.64 24.13
N CYS A 3 20.80 7.96 22.85
CA CYS A 3 19.78 8.70 22.10
C CYS A 3 19.47 7.93 20.80
N ASN A 4 19.35 6.60 20.92
CA ASN A 4 18.97 5.76 19.81
C ASN A 4 17.47 5.48 19.90
N MET A 5 16.76 5.74 18.80
CA MET A 5 15.39 5.26 18.53
C MET A 5 14.22 5.87 19.31
N LEU A 6 14.06 7.20 19.32
CA LEU A 6 12.74 7.82 19.62
C LEU A 6 12.28 8.92 18.65
N GLY A 7 12.95 9.09 17.49
CA GLY A 7 12.64 10.20 16.58
C GLY A 7 12.07 9.85 15.20
N TYR A 8 12.22 8.60 14.72
CA TYR A 8 12.05 8.32 13.28
C TYR A 8 10.73 7.62 12.88
N CYS A 9 9.99 7.03 13.82
CA CYS A 9 8.72 6.33 13.52
C CYS A 9 7.45 7.14 13.84
N PHE A 10 7.55 8.30 14.48
CA PHE A 10 6.37 9.14 14.76
C PHE A 10 6.00 10.10 13.62
N LEU A 11 6.94 10.40 12.71
CA LEU A 11 6.72 11.30 11.58
C LEU A 11 6.19 10.60 10.31
N ARG A 12 6.43 9.29 10.14
CA ARG A 12 6.01 8.53 8.93
C ARG A 12 4.59 7.93 9.03
N ASN A 13 4.09 7.70 10.25
CA ASN A 13 2.83 6.97 10.49
C ASN A 13 1.60 7.86 10.72
N ASN A 14 1.74 9.18 10.81
CA ASN A 14 0.60 10.05 11.09
C ASN A 14 -0.21 10.46 9.83
N MET A 15 0.26 10.08 8.62
CA MET A 15 -0.42 10.38 7.34
C MET A 15 -0.89 9.13 6.57
N ALA A 16 -0.28 7.97 6.80
CA ALA A 16 -0.69 6.71 6.15
C ALA A 16 -2.08 6.22 6.62
N ARG A 17 -2.38 6.32 7.93
CA ARG A 17 -3.72 5.99 8.47
C ARG A 17 -4.83 6.90 7.93
N PRO A 18 -4.68 8.23 7.92
CA PRO A 18 -5.65 9.11 7.26
C PRO A 18 -5.84 8.80 5.78
N SER A 19 -4.77 8.39 5.08
CA SER A 19 -4.84 7.99 3.67
C SER A 19 -5.78 6.80 3.48
N ALA A 20 -5.61 5.69 4.20
CA ALA A 20 -6.51 4.54 4.13
C ALA A 20 -7.98 4.89 4.44
N VAL A 21 -8.21 5.81 5.39
CA VAL A 21 -9.56 6.32 5.70
C VAL A 21 -10.11 7.20 4.57
N TRP A 22 -9.28 8.01 3.92
CA TRP A 22 -9.63 8.80 2.74
C TRP A 22 -9.87 7.93 1.50
N TYR A 23 -9.13 6.83 1.31
CA TYR A 23 -9.33 5.86 0.25
C TYR A 23 -10.64 5.08 0.46
N LYS A 24 -10.93 4.61 1.69
CA LYS A 24 -12.23 4.03 2.04
C LYS A 24 -13.39 5.00 1.80
N ARG A 25 -13.26 6.25 2.25
CA ARG A 25 -14.27 7.31 1.99
C ARG A 25 -14.37 7.67 0.51
N GLY A 26 -13.27 7.58 -0.23
CA GLY A 26 -13.24 7.79 -1.68
C GLY A 26 -14.01 6.69 -2.42
N LEU A 27 -13.84 5.43 -2.01
CA LEU A 27 -14.59 4.28 -2.51
C LEU A 27 -16.09 4.37 -2.19
N GLU A 28 -16.45 5.05 -1.11
CA GLU A 28 -17.84 5.34 -0.74
C GLU A 28 -18.41 6.60 -1.43
N ALA A 29 -17.58 7.45 -2.04
CA ALA A 29 -18.00 8.70 -2.69
C ALA A 29 -18.28 8.45 -4.18
N PRO A 30 -19.54 8.34 -4.62
CA PRO A 30 -19.85 8.09 -6.03
C PRO A 30 -19.41 9.27 -6.92
N GLY A 31 -18.89 8.98 -8.11
CA GLY A 31 -18.59 10.00 -9.13
C GLY A 31 -17.17 10.01 -9.69
N ARG A 32 -16.28 9.10 -9.28
CA ARG A 32 -15.01 8.84 -9.98
C ARG A 32 -15.13 7.64 -10.90
N SER A 33 -14.26 7.59 -11.90
CA SER A 33 -14.14 6.44 -12.79
C SER A 33 -13.46 5.26 -12.10
N ASP A 34 -13.77 4.04 -12.54
CA ASP A 34 -13.15 2.82 -12.01
C ASP A 34 -11.62 2.83 -12.19
N ASP A 35 -11.13 3.44 -13.27
CA ASP A 35 -9.70 3.62 -13.56
C ASP A 35 -8.99 4.49 -12.51
N GLU A 36 -9.63 5.58 -12.06
CA GLU A 36 -9.09 6.46 -11.02
C GLU A 36 -9.03 5.74 -9.67
N TYR A 37 -10.04 4.94 -9.36
CA TYR A 37 -10.03 4.12 -8.14
C TYR A 37 -8.95 3.06 -8.17
N GLN A 38 -8.70 2.47 -9.34
CA GLN A 38 -7.68 1.45 -9.49
C GLN A 38 -6.27 2.03 -9.37
N ALA A 39 -6.03 3.20 -9.97
CA ALA A 39 -4.81 3.96 -9.77
C ALA A 39 -4.57 4.28 -8.29
N MET A 40 -5.60 4.78 -7.60
CA MET A 40 -5.55 5.09 -6.18
C MET A 40 -5.17 3.87 -5.31
N ARG A 41 -5.70 2.69 -5.61
CA ARG A 41 -5.36 1.46 -4.88
C ARG A 41 -3.91 1.03 -5.11
N PHE A 42 -3.44 1.11 -6.36
CA PHE A 42 -2.07 0.76 -6.70
C PHE A 42 -1.07 1.71 -6.02
N ASP A 43 -1.31 3.02 -6.10
CA ASP A 43 -0.46 4.04 -5.48
C ASP A 43 -0.42 3.88 -3.94
N LEU A 44 -1.55 3.50 -3.32
CA LEU A 44 -1.60 3.19 -1.89
C LEU A 44 -0.76 1.96 -1.54
N ALA A 45 -0.74 0.94 -2.40
CA ALA A 45 0.07 -0.24 -2.18
C ALA A 45 1.58 0.06 -2.25
N GLU A 46 2.01 0.91 -3.18
CA GLU A 46 3.39 1.40 -3.24
C GLU A 46 3.76 2.22 -2.00
N ALA A 47 2.84 3.06 -1.51
CA ALA A 47 3.07 3.80 -0.28
C ALA A 47 3.28 2.87 0.93
N TYR A 48 2.53 1.77 1.04
CA TYR A 48 2.74 0.77 2.08
C TYR A 48 4.05 0.00 1.94
N GLU A 49 4.47 -0.30 0.71
CA GLU A 49 5.79 -0.88 0.45
C GLU A 49 6.90 0.06 0.94
N HIS A 50 6.82 1.36 0.64
CA HIS A 50 7.79 2.35 1.13
C HIS A 50 7.82 2.54 2.65
N LEU A 51 6.77 2.08 3.35
CA LEU A 51 6.68 2.09 4.81
C LEU A 51 7.16 0.77 5.43
N ASN A 52 7.68 -0.17 4.62
CA ASN A 52 7.97 -1.55 5.02
C ASN A 52 6.75 -2.26 5.64
N GLU A 53 5.54 -1.84 5.28
CA GLU A 53 4.31 -2.53 5.64
C GLU A 53 3.90 -3.47 4.51
N CYS A 54 4.79 -4.39 4.15
CA CYS A 54 4.67 -5.27 2.98
C CYS A 54 3.37 -6.09 2.99
N ASN A 55 2.88 -6.51 4.16
CA ASN A 55 1.59 -7.20 4.31
C ASN A 55 0.39 -6.38 3.81
N LYS A 56 0.37 -5.06 4.10
CA LYS A 56 -0.72 -4.19 3.63
C LYS A 56 -0.57 -3.85 2.16
N SER A 57 0.67 -3.65 1.68
CA SER A 57 0.95 -3.48 0.26
C SER A 57 0.39 -4.65 -0.55
N LEU A 58 0.62 -5.88 -0.09
CA LEU A 58 0.12 -7.09 -0.72
C LEU A 58 -1.41 -7.13 -0.81
N GLU A 59 -2.12 -6.77 0.25
CA GLU A 59 -3.59 -6.72 0.29
C GLU A 59 -4.15 -5.80 -0.82
N TYR A 60 -3.63 -4.58 -0.93
CA TYR A 60 -4.11 -3.63 -1.96
C TYR A 60 -3.70 -4.04 -3.39
N LEU A 61 -2.51 -4.61 -3.59
CA LEU A 61 -2.13 -5.15 -4.89
C LEU A 61 -3.04 -6.30 -5.30
N GLN A 62 -3.46 -7.16 -4.38
CA GLN A 62 -4.41 -8.24 -4.65
C GLN A 62 -5.79 -7.70 -5.06
N GLU A 63 -6.26 -6.62 -4.44
CA GLU A 63 -7.49 -5.94 -4.87
C GLU A 63 -7.36 -5.39 -6.29
N VAL A 64 -6.24 -4.73 -6.62
CA VAL A 64 -5.99 -4.24 -7.99
C VAL A 64 -5.95 -5.39 -8.98
N TYR A 65 -5.26 -6.49 -8.64
CA TYR A 65 -5.19 -7.69 -9.47
C TYR A 65 -6.56 -8.34 -9.70
N ALA A 66 -7.42 -8.36 -8.67
CA ALA A 66 -8.76 -8.92 -8.77
C ALA A 66 -9.67 -8.13 -9.73
N LEU A 67 -9.43 -6.82 -9.89
CA LEU A 67 -10.16 -5.96 -10.81
C LEU A 67 -9.58 -6.00 -12.23
N ASP A 68 -8.26 -5.94 -12.36
CA ASP A 68 -7.55 -6.05 -13.64
C ASP A 68 -6.17 -6.69 -13.45
N VAL A 69 -6.05 -7.92 -13.94
CA VAL A 69 -4.82 -8.72 -13.88
C VAL A 69 -3.67 -8.12 -14.69
N ASN A 70 -3.97 -7.25 -15.67
CA ASN A 70 -2.97 -6.62 -16.54
C ASN A 70 -2.61 -5.20 -16.08
N TYR A 71 -3.18 -4.72 -14.97
CA TYR A 71 -2.96 -3.35 -14.52
C TYR A 71 -1.54 -3.11 -14.04
N ARG A 72 -0.76 -2.31 -14.76
CA ARG A 72 0.60 -1.86 -14.39
C ARG A 72 1.51 -2.98 -13.86
N ASP A 73 1.44 -4.17 -14.47
CA ASP A 73 2.21 -5.35 -14.06
C ASP A 73 2.02 -5.77 -12.59
N VAL A 74 0.82 -5.57 -12.05
CA VAL A 74 0.47 -5.89 -10.65
C VAL A 74 0.84 -7.32 -10.25
N GLY A 75 0.76 -8.29 -11.17
CA GLY A 75 1.17 -9.67 -10.91
C GLY A 75 2.67 -9.83 -10.59
N SER A 76 3.53 -9.04 -11.24
CA SER A 76 4.97 -9.00 -10.93
C SER A 76 5.21 -8.34 -9.58
N LYS A 77 4.51 -7.22 -9.33
CA LYS A 77 4.62 -6.48 -8.07
C LYS A 77 4.22 -7.32 -6.85
N ILE A 78 3.15 -8.11 -6.96
CA ILE A 78 2.72 -9.04 -5.90
C ILE A 78 3.84 -10.03 -5.54
N ARG A 79 4.53 -10.58 -6.54
CA ARG A 79 5.61 -11.55 -6.31
C ARG A 79 6.79 -10.91 -5.60
N GLU A 80 7.19 -9.70 -6.00
CA GLU A 80 8.24 -8.93 -5.34
C GLU A 80 7.91 -8.66 -3.87
N ILE A 81 6.69 -8.22 -3.58
CA ILE A 81 6.26 -7.97 -2.20
C ILE A 81 6.23 -9.28 -1.37
N GLN A 82 5.77 -10.39 -1.94
CA GLN A 82 5.79 -11.69 -1.27
C GLN A 82 7.21 -12.16 -0.95
N GLU A 83 8.18 -11.88 -1.81
CA GLU A 83 9.59 -12.15 -1.56
C GLU A 83 10.12 -11.31 -0.39
N LYS A 84 9.83 -10.00 -0.38
CA LYS A 84 10.20 -9.10 0.73
C LYS A 84 9.63 -9.54 2.07
N ILE A 85 8.36 -9.97 2.11
CA ILE A 85 7.74 -10.50 3.33
C ILE A 85 8.52 -11.72 3.86
N ARG A 86 8.89 -12.65 2.98
CA ARG A 86 9.67 -13.84 3.37
C ARG A 86 11.09 -13.50 3.84
N GLU A 87 11.68 -12.43 3.32
CA GLU A 87 13.00 -11.94 3.76
C GLU A 87 12.94 -11.24 5.11
N GLU A 88 11.88 -10.49 5.40
CA GLU A 88 11.66 -9.83 6.70
C GLU A 88 11.40 -10.84 7.84
N GLU A 89 10.90 -12.04 7.52
CA GLU A 89 10.65 -13.11 8.48
C GLU A 89 11.89 -13.98 8.81
N LYS A 90 13.02 -13.76 8.12
CA LYS A 90 14.30 -14.47 8.34
C LYS A 90 15.22 -13.75 9.30
#